data_AF-A0A1B3N9M8-F1
#
_entry.id   AF-A0A1B3N9M8-F1
#
_cell.length_a   1.000
_cell.length_b   1.000
_cell.length_c   1.000
_cell.angle_alpha   90.00
_cell.angle_beta   90.00
_cell.angle_gamma   90.00
#
_symmetry.space_group_name_H-M   'P 1'
#
loop_
_entity.id
_entity.type
_entity.pdbx_description
1 polymer ?
#
loop_
_entity_poly.entity_id
_entity_poly.type
_entity_poly.pdbx_seq_one_letter_code
_entity_poly.pdbx_strand_id
1 'polypeptide(L)'
;MIESSFCANARLDFGVFAGAFADYLSWVIPGSEAISNTQHQLGQSHIELCGDTALVETQVTSYHRIDYGAGEEHDVVIGGRYLDRLTLREGFWRIASRTMLYDWHQDWGKSVDWSQGLLGMQFSAPHFSGRAKGDWSMDFFNAD
;
A
#
# COMPACT_ATOMS: atom_id res chain seq x y z
N MET A 1 5.29 12.98 -1.70
CA MET A 1 5.64 12.04 -0.59
C MET A 1 5.58 10.55 -0.97
N ILE A 2 5.09 10.14 -2.16
CA ILE A 2 5.45 8.83 -2.76
C ILE A 2 6.41 9.00 -3.94
N GLU A 3 6.21 10.06 -4.74
CA GLU A 3 7.02 10.34 -5.93
C GLU A 3 8.53 10.46 -5.65
N SER A 4 8.92 10.95 -4.47
CA SER A 4 10.32 11.10 -4.06
C SER A 4 11.06 9.77 -3.91
N SER A 5 10.32 8.66 -3.72
CA SER A 5 10.87 7.31 -3.59
C SER A 5 11.16 6.65 -4.94
N PHE A 6 10.66 7.22 -6.04
CA PHE A 6 10.81 6.67 -7.39
C PHE A 6 11.71 7.57 -8.25
N CYS A 7 12.38 6.96 -9.23
CA CYS A 7 13.02 7.72 -10.30
C CYS A 7 11.97 8.41 -11.17
N ALA A 8 12.29 9.56 -11.75
CA ALA A 8 11.36 10.31 -12.62
C ALA A 8 10.82 9.46 -13.80
N ASN A 9 11.62 8.51 -14.30
CA ASN A 9 11.26 7.60 -15.38
C ASN A 9 10.91 6.18 -14.90
N ALA A 10 10.55 6.01 -13.62
CA ALA A 10 10.31 4.69 -13.05
C ALA A 10 9.22 3.90 -13.80
N ARG A 11 9.40 2.58 -13.84
CA ARG A 11 8.50 1.62 -14.49
C ARG A 11 7.88 0.69 -13.47
N LEU A 12 6.58 0.46 -13.55
CA LEU A 12 5.87 -0.44 -12.65
C LEU A 12 5.22 -1.57 -13.44
N ASP A 13 5.16 -2.74 -12.81
CA ASP A 13 4.39 -3.89 -13.27
C ASP A 13 3.71 -4.58 -12.09
N PHE A 14 2.39 -4.48 -12.04
CA PHE A 14 1.53 -5.11 -11.05
C PHE A 14 0.67 -6.23 -11.67
N GLY A 15 0.97 -6.66 -12.91
CA GLY A 15 0.18 -7.63 -13.67
C GLY A 15 -1.17 -7.10 -14.19
N VAL A 16 -1.92 -6.38 -13.36
CA VAL A 16 -3.15 -5.65 -13.75
C VAL A 16 -2.87 -4.27 -14.34
N PHE A 17 -1.64 -3.78 -14.16
CA PHE A 17 -1.13 -2.56 -14.73
C PHE A 17 0.35 -2.75 -15.06
N ALA A 18 0.80 -2.28 -16.22
CA ALA A 18 2.22 -2.18 -16.55
C ALA A 18 2.48 -0.87 -17.31
N GLY A 19 3.43 -0.05 -16.84
CA GLY A 19 3.63 1.27 -17.43
C GLY A 19 4.52 2.22 -16.64
N ALA A 20 4.39 3.52 -16.95
CA ALA A 20 5.09 4.57 -16.22
C ALA A 20 4.55 4.71 -14.80
N PHE A 21 5.40 5.11 -13.87
CA PHE A 21 4.97 5.45 -12.52
C PHE A 21 3.91 6.56 -12.50
N ALA A 22 4.04 7.59 -13.34
CA ALA A 22 3.04 8.67 -13.45
C ALA A 22 1.67 8.17 -13.97
N ASP A 23 1.69 7.28 -14.95
CA ASP A 23 0.47 6.67 -15.50
C ASP A 23 -0.20 5.77 -14.46
N TYR A 24 0.60 5.03 -13.68
CA TYR A 24 0.11 4.22 -12.57
C TYR A 24 -0.60 5.07 -11.53
N LEU A 25 0.00 6.17 -11.08
CA LEU A 25 -0.63 7.08 -10.11
C LEU A 25 -1.98 7.60 -10.62
N SER A 26 -2.01 7.99 -11.90
CA SER A 26 -3.23 8.49 -12.55
C SER A 26 -4.33 7.43 -12.65
N TRP A 27 -3.95 6.15 -12.72
CA TRP A 27 -4.88 5.02 -12.80
C TRP A 27 -5.32 4.53 -11.40
N VAL A 28 -4.38 4.36 -10.47
CA VAL A 28 -4.62 3.73 -9.17
C VAL A 28 -5.35 4.65 -8.19
N ILE A 29 -5.07 5.96 -8.21
CA ILE A 29 -5.67 6.88 -7.25
C ILE A 29 -7.20 6.95 -7.43
N PRO A 30 -7.75 7.17 -8.65
CA PRO A 30 -9.19 7.10 -8.86
C PRO A 30 -9.76 5.70 -8.63
N GLY A 31 -9.05 4.65 -9.03
CA GLY A 31 -9.48 3.26 -8.85
C GLY A 31 -9.54 2.81 -7.38
N SER A 32 -8.93 3.56 -6.46
CA SER A 32 -8.85 3.21 -5.04
C SER A 32 -10.03 3.70 -4.19
N GLU A 33 -11.07 4.34 -4.77
CA GLU A 33 -12.20 4.87 -3.99
C GLU A 33 -12.98 3.80 -3.22
N ALA A 34 -13.06 2.58 -3.76
CA ALA A 34 -13.68 1.44 -3.08
C ALA A 34 -12.83 0.89 -1.90
N ILE A 35 -11.57 1.32 -1.76
CA ILE A 35 -10.68 0.86 -0.69
C ILE A 35 -10.79 1.82 0.49
N SER A 36 -11.58 1.44 1.49
CA SER A 36 -11.84 2.29 2.66
C SER A 36 -10.71 2.27 3.68
N ASN A 37 -9.90 1.21 3.70
CA ASN A 37 -8.70 1.09 4.52
C ASN A 37 -7.66 0.20 3.81
N THR A 38 -6.38 0.53 3.92
CA THR A 38 -5.31 -0.29 3.37
C THR A 38 -4.05 -0.18 4.22
N GLN A 39 -3.32 -1.28 4.32
CA GLN A 39 -2.03 -1.34 5.00
C GLN A 39 -1.09 -2.23 4.20
N HIS A 40 0.11 -1.73 3.92
CA HIS A 40 1.18 -2.55 3.36
C HIS A 40 2.27 -2.72 4.40
N GLN A 41 2.43 -3.95 4.89
CA GLN A 41 3.50 -4.32 5.81
C GLN A 41 4.66 -4.88 5.00
N LEU A 42 5.81 -4.21 5.06
CA LEU A 42 7.03 -4.67 4.45
C LEU A 42 7.79 -5.57 5.44
N GLY A 43 8.18 -6.75 4.97
CA GLY A 43 8.92 -7.74 5.72
C GLY A 43 10.43 -7.74 5.40
N GLN A 44 11.04 -8.91 5.52
CA GLN A 44 12.44 -9.13 5.18
C GLN A 44 12.73 -8.71 3.73
N SER A 45 13.91 -8.12 3.54
CA SER A 45 14.43 -7.77 2.22
C SER A 45 15.74 -8.48 1.95
N HIS A 46 15.88 -9.05 0.75
CA HIS A 46 17.15 -9.52 0.21
C HIS A 46 17.67 -8.49 -0.78
N ILE A 47 18.93 -8.06 -0.63
CA ILE A 47 19.51 -6.95 -1.39
C ILE A 47 20.84 -7.38 -2.00
N GLU A 48 20.94 -7.31 -3.32
CA GLU A 48 22.20 -7.43 -4.05
C GLU A 48 22.65 -6.04 -4.53
N LEU A 49 23.71 -5.50 -3.92
CA LEU A 49 24.29 -4.21 -4.29
C LEU A 49 25.31 -4.35 -5.42
N CYS A 50 25.22 -3.47 -6.42
CA CYS A 50 26.18 -3.36 -7.51
C CYS A 50 26.47 -1.88 -7.77
N GLY A 51 27.45 -1.33 -7.02
CA GLY A 51 27.85 0.08 -7.15
C GLY A 51 26.69 1.03 -6.81
N ASP A 52 26.23 1.76 -7.81
CA ASP A 52 25.11 2.71 -7.75
C ASP A 52 23.75 2.09 -8.11
N THR A 53 23.68 0.76 -8.22
CA THR A 53 22.43 0.02 -8.47
C THR A 53 22.22 -1.10 -7.47
N ALA A 54 20.97 -1.54 -7.29
CA ALA A 54 20.65 -2.70 -6.46
C ALA A 54 19.48 -3.49 -7.03
N LEU A 55 19.52 -4.82 -6.87
CA LEU A 55 18.36 -5.68 -6.99
C LEU A 55 17.84 -5.95 -5.57
N VAL A 56 16.54 -5.74 -5.36
CA VAL A 56 15.93 -5.89 -4.04
C VAL A 56 14.66 -6.72 -4.15
N GLU A 57 14.59 -7.81 -3.41
CA GLU A 57 13.35 -8.53 -3.14
C GLU A 57 12.88 -8.15 -1.74
N THR A 58 11.69 -7.57 -1.61
CA THR A 58 11.07 -7.26 -0.30
C THR A 58 9.76 -8.01 -0.15
N GLN A 59 9.65 -8.81 0.90
CA GLN A 59 8.40 -9.47 1.27
C GLN A 59 7.34 -8.42 1.63
N VAL A 60 6.10 -8.61 1.19
CA VAL A 60 4.99 -7.71 1.49
C VAL A 60 3.73 -8.49 1.84
N THR A 61 3.06 -8.06 2.91
CA THR A 61 1.68 -8.43 3.21
C THR A 61 0.84 -7.16 3.12
N SER A 62 -0.14 -7.14 2.22
CA SER A 62 -1.06 -6.02 2.06
C SER A 62 -2.47 -6.41 2.47
N TYR A 63 -3.02 -5.67 3.43
CA TYR A 63 -4.40 -5.73 3.85
C TYR A 63 -5.19 -4.62 3.15
N HIS A 64 -6.39 -4.94 2.69
CA HIS A 64 -7.32 -4.00 2.08
C HIS A 64 -8.71 -4.27 2.62
N ARG A 65 -9.41 -3.20 2.99
CA ARG A 65 -10.86 -3.23 3.18
C ARG A 65 -11.51 -2.65 1.93
N ILE A 66 -12.34 -3.45 1.27
CA ILE A 66 -12.92 -3.12 -0.04
C ILE A 66 -14.44 -3.13 0.08
N ASP A 67 -15.09 -2.03 -0.30
CA ASP A 67 -16.55 -1.96 -0.49
C ASP A 67 -16.91 -2.61 -1.83
N TYR A 68 -17.54 -3.80 -1.79
CA TYR A 68 -18.03 -4.47 -2.99
C TYR A 68 -19.39 -3.92 -3.48
N GLY A 69 -19.93 -2.91 -2.79
CA GLY A 69 -21.19 -2.26 -3.09
C GLY A 69 -22.17 -2.38 -1.93
N ALA A 70 -23.13 -1.45 -1.89
CA ALA A 70 -24.20 -1.39 -0.89
C ALA A 70 -23.72 -1.34 0.59
N GLY A 71 -22.46 -0.95 0.83
CA GLY A 71 -21.86 -0.89 2.16
C GLY A 71 -21.43 -2.25 2.71
N GLU A 72 -21.35 -3.28 1.87
CA GLU A 72 -20.80 -4.59 2.24
C GLU A 72 -19.30 -4.62 1.99
N GLU A 73 -18.55 -4.21 3.01
CA GLU A 73 -17.09 -4.25 2.99
C GLU A 73 -16.55 -5.64 3.32
N HIS A 74 -15.47 -6.02 2.63
CA HIS A 74 -14.71 -7.24 2.88
C HIS A 74 -13.25 -6.93 3.19
N ASP A 75 -12.68 -7.74 4.08
CA ASP A 75 -11.27 -7.70 4.44
C ASP A 75 -10.49 -8.69 3.56
N VAL A 76 -9.63 -8.16 2.68
CA VAL A 76 -8.81 -8.93 1.74
C VAL A 76 -7.34 -8.80 2.10
N VAL A 77 -6.61 -9.91 2.05
CA VAL A 77 -5.17 -9.94 2.31
C VAL A 77 -4.43 -10.62 1.17
N ILE A 78 -3.39 -9.94 0.73
CA ILE A 78 -2.48 -10.38 -0.33
C ILE A 78 -1.10 -10.52 0.29
N GLY A 79 -0.46 -11.67 0.07
CA GLY A 79 0.95 -11.85 0.35
C GLY A 79 1.75 -11.99 -0.94
N GLY A 80 2.95 -11.41 -0.93
CA GLY A 80 3.78 -11.39 -2.11
C GLY A 80 5.13 -10.75 -1.89
N ARG A 81 5.74 -10.34 -3.00
CA ARG A 81 7.06 -9.73 -3.04
C ARG A 81 7.11 -8.55 -4.00
N TYR A 82 7.74 -7.47 -3.56
CA TYR A 82 8.22 -6.45 -4.47
C TYR A 82 9.61 -6.82 -4.97
N LEU A 83 9.74 -6.91 -6.29
CA LEU A 83 11.03 -6.99 -6.97
C LEU A 83 11.39 -5.61 -7.49
N ASP A 84 12.30 -4.95 -6.79
CA ASP A 84 12.75 -3.60 -7.10
C ASP A 84 14.12 -3.60 -7.77
N ARG A 85 14.27 -2.70 -8.75
CA ARG A 85 15.58 -2.18 -9.15
C ARG A 85 15.74 -0.81 -8.53
N LEU A 86 16.73 -0.64 -7.66
CA LEU A 86 17.06 0.65 -7.08
C LEU A 86 18.27 1.26 -7.79
N THR A 87 18.31 2.59 -7.86
CA THR A 87 19.47 3.34 -8.33
C THR A 87 19.81 4.47 -7.37
N LEU A 88 21.10 4.67 -7.10
CA LEU A 88 21.65 5.74 -6.28
C LEU A 88 21.95 6.95 -7.18
N ARG A 89 21.26 8.06 -6.96
CA ARG A 89 21.53 9.32 -7.66
C ARG A 89 21.55 10.47 -6.68
N GLU A 90 22.58 11.30 -6.75
CA GLU A 90 22.76 12.47 -5.87
C GLU A 90 22.73 12.10 -4.37
N GLY A 91 23.23 10.90 -4.03
CA GLY A 91 23.23 10.40 -2.64
C GLY A 91 21.92 9.76 -2.19
N PHE A 92 20.90 9.69 -3.04
CA PHE A 92 19.60 9.08 -2.69
C PHE A 92 19.31 7.83 -3.53
N TRP A 93 18.96 6.74 -2.84
CA TRP A 93 18.41 5.54 -3.49
C TRP A 93 16.95 5.77 -3.87
N ARG A 94 16.59 5.43 -5.11
CA ARG A 94 15.22 5.52 -5.62
C ARG A 94 14.87 4.29 -6.44
N ILE A 95 13.59 3.93 -6.43
CA ILE A 95 13.04 2.80 -7.20
C ILE A 95 13.01 3.20 -8.69
N ALA A 96 13.81 2.52 -9.51
CA ALA A 96 13.80 2.68 -10.96
C ALA A 96 12.78 1.74 -11.63
N SER A 97 12.57 0.55 -11.06
CA SER A 97 11.43 -0.29 -11.44
C SER A 97 10.94 -1.13 -10.28
N ARG A 98 9.65 -1.44 -10.27
CA ARG A 98 9.03 -2.37 -9.33
C ARG A 98 8.15 -3.37 -10.07
N THR A 99 8.30 -4.65 -9.74
CA THR A 99 7.36 -5.70 -10.15
C THR A 99 6.74 -6.33 -8.91
N MET A 100 5.42 -6.45 -8.87
CA MET A 100 4.72 -7.18 -7.80
C MET A 100 4.57 -8.64 -8.19
N LEU A 101 5.05 -9.54 -7.33
CA LEU A 101 4.73 -10.96 -7.38
C LEU A 101 3.67 -11.27 -6.33
N TYR A 102 2.56 -11.86 -6.77
CA TYR A 102 1.50 -12.34 -5.90
C TYR A 102 1.76 -13.80 -5.56
N ASP A 103 2.17 -14.08 -4.32
CA ASP A 103 2.45 -15.44 -3.88
C ASP A 103 1.16 -16.12 -3.37
N TRP A 104 0.24 -15.35 -2.77
CA TRP A 104 -1.08 -15.82 -2.36
C TRP A 104 -2.08 -14.67 -2.14
N HIS A 105 -3.37 -15.02 -2.09
CA HIS A 105 -4.49 -14.12 -1.84
C HIS A 105 -5.55 -14.83 -0.99
N GLN A 106 -6.13 -14.12 -0.02
CA GLN A 106 -7.25 -14.58 0.80
C GLN A 106 -8.28 -13.46 0.97
N ASP A 107 -9.56 -13.82 0.87
CA ASP A 107 -10.67 -12.98 1.34
C ASP A 107 -11.06 -13.51 2.73
N TRP A 108 -10.88 -12.69 3.77
CA TRP A 108 -11.24 -13.01 5.14
C TRP A 108 -12.74 -12.83 5.42
N GLY A 109 -13.50 -12.35 4.44
CA GLY A 109 -14.93 -12.15 4.46
C GLY A 109 -15.32 -10.75 4.92
N LYS A 110 -16.58 -10.65 5.36
CA LYS A 110 -17.19 -9.39 5.79
C LYS A 110 -16.36 -8.69 6.86
N SER A 111 -16.04 -7.43 6.62
CA SER A 111 -15.32 -6.55 7.53
C SER A 111 -16.09 -6.29 8.82
N VAL A 112 -15.36 -5.97 9.89
CA VAL A 112 -15.94 -5.59 11.17
C VAL A 112 -16.76 -4.29 11.07
N ASP A 113 -17.94 -4.30 11.69
CA ASP A 113 -18.78 -3.12 11.90
C ASP A 113 -18.32 -2.35 13.15
N TRP A 114 -17.50 -1.31 12.94
CA TRP A 114 -16.98 -0.48 14.02
C TRP A 114 -18.06 0.33 14.76
N SER A 115 -19.30 0.44 14.24
CA SER A 115 -20.41 1.05 14.97
C SER A 115 -20.86 0.22 16.18
N GLN A 116 -20.45 -1.05 16.26
CA GLN A 116 -20.65 -1.89 17.43
C GLN A 116 -19.58 -1.69 18.52
N GLY A 117 -18.55 -0.88 18.23
CA GLY A 117 -17.41 -0.68 19.11
C GLY A 117 -16.48 -1.90 19.17
N LEU A 118 -15.82 -2.10 20.31
CA LEU A 118 -14.84 -3.17 20.52
C LEU A 118 -15.05 -3.82 21.90
N LEU A 119 -15.02 -5.16 21.95
CA LEU A 119 -15.21 -5.95 23.18
C LEU A 119 -16.51 -5.61 23.94
N GLY A 120 -17.58 -5.25 23.22
CA GLY A 120 -18.88 -4.90 23.80
C GLY A 120 -18.97 -3.46 24.34
N MET A 121 -17.97 -2.62 24.08
CA MET A 121 -17.95 -1.20 24.47
C MET A 121 -17.91 -0.30 23.24
N GLN A 122 -18.74 0.74 23.24
CA GLN A 122 -18.75 1.75 22.19
C GLN A 122 -17.50 2.62 22.24
N PHE A 123 -17.02 3.01 21.05
CA PHE A 123 -15.97 4.02 20.96
C PHE A 123 -16.51 5.39 21.40
N SER A 124 -15.68 6.16 22.09
CA SER A 124 -16.05 7.51 22.55
C SER A 124 -15.97 8.57 21.45
N ALA A 125 -15.33 8.27 20.32
CA ALA A 125 -15.09 9.19 19.20
C ALA A 125 -14.81 8.40 17.90
N PRO A 126 -14.87 9.03 16.71
CA PRO A 126 -14.67 8.34 15.43
C PRO A 126 -13.21 8.05 15.06
N HIS A 127 -12.22 8.59 15.79
CA HIS A 127 -10.80 8.48 15.43
C HIS A 127 -10.14 7.14 15.80
N PHE A 128 -10.87 6.20 16.37
CA PHE A 128 -10.35 4.88 16.77
C PHE A 128 -10.37 3.83 15.65
N SER A 129 -10.90 4.16 14.46
CA SER A 129 -10.93 3.27 13.29
C SER A 129 -10.12 3.87 12.14
N GLY A 130 -9.18 3.09 11.60
CA GLY A 130 -8.29 3.52 10.51
C GLY A 130 -9.01 3.68 9.17
N ARG A 131 -8.51 4.58 8.33
CA ARG A 131 -9.08 4.92 7.01
C ARG A 131 -7.98 5.14 5.97
N ALA A 132 -8.27 4.87 4.69
CA ALA A 132 -7.35 5.16 3.60
C ALA A 132 -7.26 6.68 3.30
N LYS A 133 -8.35 7.42 3.54
CA LYS A 133 -8.44 8.88 3.34
C LYS A 133 -8.95 9.55 4.61
N GLY A 134 -8.33 10.68 4.99
CA GLY A 134 -8.69 11.43 6.20
C GLY A 134 -8.45 10.63 7.48
N ASP A 135 -7.39 9.82 7.51
CA ASP A 135 -7.00 9.08 8.70
C ASP A 135 -6.51 10.03 9.80
N TRP A 136 -6.79 9.69 11.07
CA TRP A 136 -6.38 10.50 12.21
C TRP A 136 -4.86 10.61 12.37
N SER A 137 -4.08 9.70 11.77
CA SER A 137 -2.62 9.83 11.70
C SER A 137 -2.20 11.13 11.03
N MET A 138 -2.97 11.62 10.04
CA MET A 138 -2.68 12.90 9.39
C MET A 138 -2.83 14.06 10.37
N ASP A 139 -3.89 14.07 11.17
CA ASP A 139 -4.10 15.10 12.18
C ASP A 139 -3.05 15.00 13.29
N PHE A 140 -2.68 13.78 13.70
CA PHE A 140 -1.65 13.54 14.70
C PHE A 140 -0.27 14.08 14.30
N PHE A 141 0.17 13.85 13.06
CA PHE A 141 1.46 14.35 12.58
C PHE A 141 1.45 15.82 12.15
N ASN A 142 0.26 16.44 12.04
CA ASN A 142 0.09 17.86 11.76
C ASN A 142 -0.25 18.68 13.02
N ALA A 143 -0.35 18.06 14.19
CA ALA A 143 -0.50 18.76 15.46
C ALA A 143 0.84 19.39 15.87
N ASP A 144 0.84 20.70 16.10
CA ASP A 144 2.01 21.51 16.49
C ASP A 144 2.77 20.98 17.72
#